data_AF-A0A1Y1MFF1-F1
#
_entry.id   AF-A0A1Y1MFF1-F1
#
_cell.length_a   1.000
_cell.length_b   1.000
_cell.length_c   1.000
_cell.angle_alpha   90.00
_cell.angle_beta   90.00
_cell.angle_gamma   90.00
#
_symmetry.space_group_name_H-M   'P 1'
#
loop_
_entity.id
_entity.type
_entity.pdbx_description
1 polymer ?
#
loop_
_entity_poly.entity_id
_entity_poly.type
_entity_poly.pdbx_seq_one_letter_code
_entity_poly.pdbx_strand_id
1 'polypeptide(L)'
;RADKAFQSFPEPYPQNEKDLIPRPLASFLRSRVLQEGTFGVSHTRVPTESRPGHVALIAGLYEDVSAVATGWKLNPVNFDSVFNRSRHTWSWGSPDILPMFEQGAVPGRVDTYMYEPEFEDFSQDALRLDHWVFDHVKHFFAAAAVNQTLNKALRQDKVIFFLHLLGLDTTGHSYRPYSK
;
A
#
# COMPACT_ATOMS: atom_id res chain seq x y z
N ARG A 1 15.89 6.71 -3.46
CA ARG A 1 15.17 7.33 -4.60
C ARG A 1 14.50 6.21 -5.37
N ALA A 2 13.25 6.38 -5.81
CA ALA A 2 12.44 5.32 -6.42
C ALA A 2 12.97 4.82 -7.78
N ASP A 3 13.70 5.67 -8.52
CA ASP A 3 14.42 5.32 -9.76
C ASP A 3 15.48 4.22 -9.56
N LYS A 4 16.03 4.07 -8.35
CA LYS A 4 16.97 3.01 -8.03
C LYS A 4 16.36 1.62 -8.12
N ALA A 5 15.05 1.45 -7.92
CA ALA A 5 14.42 0.12 -7.97
C ALA A 5 14.64 -0.62 -9.31
N PHE A 6 14.90 0.13 -10.40
CA PHE A 6 15.12 -0.43 -11.73
C PHE A 6 16.59 -0.48 -12.17
N GLN A 7 17.50 0.04 -11.34
CA GLN A 7 18.94 -0.01 -11.58
C GLN A 7 19.50 -1.40 -11.20
N SER A 8 20.66 -1.74 -11.77
CA SER A 8 21.37 -2.96 -11.42
C SER A 8 22.40 -2.66 -10.34
N PHE A 9 22.43 -3.48 -9.30
CA PHE A 9 23.39 -3.38 -8.20
C PHE A 9 24.01 -4.75 -7.94
N PRO A 10 25.25 -4.82 -7.44
CA PRO A 10 25.74 -5.99 -6.74
C PRO A 10 24.78 -6.42 -5.63
N GLU A 11 24.87 -7.66 -5.19
CA GLU A 11 24.20 -8.07 -3.96
C GLU A 11 24.63 -7.17 -2.80
N PRO A 12 23.69 -6.69 -1.96
CA PRO A 12 24.03 -5.85 -0.80
C PRO A 12 25.01 -6.52 0.17
N TYR A 13 25.02 -7.86 0.22
CA TYR A 13 25.88 -8.67 1.10
C TYR A 13 26.57 -9.79 0.31
N PRO A 14 27.58 -9.46 -0.51
CA PRO A 14 28.22 -10.44 -1.39
C PRO A 14 29.02 -11.47 -0.58
N GLN A 15 28.86 -12.75 -0.90
CA GLN A 15 29.60 -13.85 -0.29
C GLN A 15 30.67 -14.44 -1.23
N ASN A 16 30.56 -14.15 -2.54
CA ASN A 16 31.48 -14.62 -3.57
C ASN A 16 31.58 -13.61 -4.73
N GLU A 17 32.52 -13.84 -5.67
CA GLU A 17 32.73 -12.94 -6.80
C GLU A 17 31.51 -12.82 -7.73
N LYS A 18 30.64 -13.83 -7.82
CA LYS A 18 29.43 -13.75 -8.64
C LYS A 18 28.41 -12.77 -8.06
N ASP A 19 28.40 -12.59 -6.75
CA ASP A 19 27.52 -11.62 -6.08
C ASP A 19 27.89 -10.17 -6.38
N LEU A 20 29.11 -9.92 -6.88
CA LEU A 20 29.55 -8.61 -7.34
C LEU A 20 28.99 -8.24 -8.73
N ILE A 21 28.44 -9.20 -9.47
CA ILE A 21 27.87 -8.98 -10.79
C ILE A 21 26.56 -8.19 -10.63
N PRO A 22 26.46 -6.96 -11.19
CA PRO A 22 25.25 -6.16 -11.01
C PRO A 22 24.01 -6.82 -11.60
N ARG A 23 22.94 -6.88 -10.79
CA ARG A 23 21.62 -7.39 -11.19
C ARG A 23 20.48 -6.58 -10.59
N PRO A 24 19.26 -6.66 -11.15
CA PRO A 24 18.10 -6.06 -10.52
C PRO A 24 17.76 -6.77 -9.20
N LEU A 25 17.62 -6.00 -8.11
CA LEU A 25 17.28 -6.56 -6.79
C LEU A 25 15.78 -6.84 -6.60
N ALA A 26 14.92 -6.26 -7.45
CA ALA A 26 13.48 -6.48 -7.45
C ALA A 26 13.00 -7.12 -8.77
N SER A 27 13.50 -8.32 -9.07
CA SER A 27 13.29 -9.00 -10.36
C SER A 27 11.82 -9.19 -10.73
N PHE A 28 10.97 -9.54 -9.76
CA PHE A 28 9.53 -9.70 -9.96
C PHE A 28 8.85 -8.38 -10.37
N LEU A 29 9.01 -7.31 -9.58
CA LEU A 29 8.43 -6.00 -9.89
C LEU A 29 8.94 -5.48 -11.23
N ARG A 30 10.23 -5.67 -11.51
CA ARG A 30 10.83 -5.28 -12.78
C ARG A 30 10.22 -6.03 -13.97
N SER A 31 9.95 -7.33 -13.85
CA SER A 31 9.34 -8.10 -14.93
C SER A 31 7.92 -7.62 -15.23
N ARG A 32 7.12 -7.36 -14.18
CA ARG A 32 5.77 -6.79 -14.31
C ARG A 32 5.80 -5.45 -15.05
N VAL A 33 6.71 -4.56 -14.64
CA VAL A 33 6.83 -3.22 -15.23
C VAL A 33 7.27 -3.26 -16.69
N LEU A 34 8.20 -4.15 -17.08
CA LEU A 34 8.69 -4.19 -18.45
C LEU A 34 7.79 -4.95 -19.43
N GLN A 35 7.07 -5.96 -18.96
CA GLN A 35 6.38 -6.90 -19.83
C GLN A 35 4.85 -6.77 -19.79
N GLU A 36 4.31 -6.30 -18.67
CA GLU A 36 2.87 -6.36 -18.41
C GLU A 36 2.26 -5.01 -17.99
N GLY A 37 3.06 -3.96 -17.86
CA GLY A 37 2.61 -2.70 -17.26
C GLY A 37 3.30 -1.45 -17.76
N THR A 38 2.98 -0.36 -17.09
CA THR A 38 3.62 0.95 -17.24
C THR A 38 3.97 1.46 -15.85
N PHE A 39 5.04 2.25 -15.74
CA PHE A 39 5.48 2.81 -14.48
C PHE A 39 5.82 4.29 -14.62
N GLY A 40 5.83 4.98 -13.49
CA GLY A 40 6.30 6.35 -13.36
C GLY A 40 6.87 6.58 -11.96
N VAL A 41 7.64 7.63 -11.79
CA VAL A 41 8.14 8.06 -10.48
C VAL A 41 7.17 9.10 -9.92
N SER A 42 6.52 8.78 -8.81
CA SER A 42 5.71 9.76 -8.07
C SER A 42 6.62 10.62 -7.19
N HIS A 43 6.56 11.93 -7.37
CA HIS A 43 7.28 12.89 -6.54
C HIS A 43 6.38 13.32 -5.38
N THR A 44 6.69 12.83 -4.18
CA THR A 44 6.00 13.22 -2.96
C THR A 44 6.39 14.64 -2.55
N ARG A 45 5.47 15.33 -1.87
CA ARG A 45 5.72 16.63 -1.23
C ARG A 45 5.82 16.46 0.27
N VAL A 46 6.53 17.38 0.92
CA VAL A 46 6.58 17.48 2.37
C VAL A 46 5.20 17.87 2.91
N PRO A 47 4.73 17.29 4.04
CA PRO A 47 5.39 16.25 4.84
C PRO A 47 5.34 14.87 4.17
N THR A 48 6.48 14.17 4.15
CA THR A 48 6.61 12.83 3.56
C THR A 48 6.17 11.75 4.54
N GLU A 49 4.93 11.87 5.02
CA GLU A 49 4.28 10.96 5.95
C GLU A 49 3.32 10.03 5.19
N SER A 50 2.95 8.90 5.80
CA SER A 50 2.10 7.88 5.18
C SER A 50 0.78 8.45 4.70
N ARG A 51 0.07 9.23 5.52
CA ARG A 51 -1.26 9.77 5.17
C ARG A 51 -1.23 10.78 3.99
N PRO A 52 -0.43 11.86 4.02
CA PRO A 52 -0.34 12.82 2.91
C PRO A 52 0.05 12.15 1.58
N GLY A 53 0.91 11.13 1.63
CA GLY A 53 1.26 10.34 0.45
C GLY A 53 0.08 9.56 -0.12
N HIS A 54 -0.70 8.89 0.73
CA HIS A 54 -1.90 8.15 0.31
C HIS A 54 -3.00 9.07 -0.23
N VAL A 55 -3.24 10.22 0.41
CA VAL A 55 -4.22 11.21 -0.08
C VAL A 55 -3.80 11.74 -1.44
N ALA A 56 -2.53 12.09 -1.63
CA ALA A 56 -2.02 12.52 -2.94
C ALA A 56 -2.19 11.44 -4.01
N LEU A 57 -1.96 10.17 -3.67
CA LEU A 57 -2.10 9.06 -4.61
C LEU A 57 -3.56 8.77 -4.98
N ILE A 58 -4.48 8.80 -4.01
CA ILE A 58 -5.86 8.31 -4.17
C ILE A 58 -6.83 9.45 -4.55
N ALA A 59 -6.57 10.67 -4.09
CA ALA A 59 -7.41 11.85 -4.33
C ALA A 59 -6.77 12.89 -5.25
N GLY A 60 -5.47 12.77 -5.58
CA GLY A 60 -4.80 13.69 -6.49
C GLY A 60 -4.55 15.09 -5.93
N LEU A 61 -4.65 15.26 -4.61
CA LEU A 61 -4.42 16.54 -3.93
C LEU A 61 -3.35 16.40 -2.85
N TYR A 62 -2.58 17.46 -2.64
CA TYR A 62 -1.67 17.56 -1.52
C TYR A 62 -2.42 18.11 -0.31
N GLU A 63 -2.33 17.42 0.82
CA GLU A 63 -2.90 17.93 2.07
C GLU A 63 -2.15 19.19 2.53
N ASP A 64 -2.89 20.10 3.18
CA ASP A 64 -2.30 21.26 3.84
C ASP A 64 -1.47 20.80 5.04
N VAL A 65 -0.19 21.19 5.05
CA VAL A 65 0.77 20.87 6.11
C VAL A 65 0.26 21.29 7.49
N SER A 66 -0.48 22.39 7.58
CA SER A 66 -1.08 22.87 8.82
C SER A 66 -2.23 22.00 9.33
N ALA A 67 -3.01 21.38 8.42
CA ALA A 67 -4.08 20.45 8.76
C ALA A 67 -3.54 19.08 9.21
N VAL A 68 -2.42 18.63 8.62
CA VAL A 68 -1.72 17.41 9.04
C VAL A 68 -1.16 17.55 10.46
N ALA A 69 -0.63 18.73 10.80
CA ALA A 69 -0.06 19.00 12.14
C ALA A 69 -1.10 19.11 13.27
N THR A 70 -2.36 19.46 12.95
CA THR A 70 -3.42 19.72 13.95
C THR A 70 -4.46 18.60 14.07
N GLY A 71 -4.61 17.75 13.04
CA GLY A 71 -5.58 16.65 12.99
C GLY A 71 -4.95 15.32 12.53
N TRP A 72 -3.95 14.84 13.27
CA TRP A 72 -3.07 13.74 12.87
C TRP A 72 -3.80 12.46 12.43
N LYS A 73 -4.91 12.10 13.08
CA LYS A 73 -5.61 10.81 12.86
C LYS A 73 -6.77 10.86 11.87
N LEU A 74 -7.43 12.01 11.68
CA LEU A 74 -8.61 12.15 10.81
C LEU A 74 -8.55 13.49 10.08
N ASN A 75 -8.82 13.48 8.78
CA ASN A 75 -8.84 14.72 7.99
C ASN A 75 -10.09 15.54 8.33
N PRO A 76 -9.97 16.79 8.81
CA PRO A 76 -11.12 17.66 8.99
C PRO A 76 -11.75 18.10 7.65
N VAL A 77 -11.09 17.86 6.52
CA VAL A 77 -11.55 18.23 5.18
C VAL A 77 -11.95 16.99 4.39
N ASN A 78 -13.23 16.92 4.01
CA ASN A 78 -13.71 15.91 3.07
C ASN A 78 -13.10 16.17 1.68
N PHE A 79 -12.58 15.12 1.06
CA PHE A 79 -12.07 15.18 -0.31
C PHE A 79 -12.67 14.06 -1.17
N ASP A 80 -12.93 14.38 -2.43
CA ASP A 80 -13.37 13.38 -3.40
C ASP A 80 -12.17 12.55 -3.85
N SER A 81 -12.31 11.23 -3.79
CA SER A 81 -11.21 10.28 -4.03
C SER A 81 -11.61 9.28 -5.10
N VAL A 82 -10.63 8.60 -5.72
CA VAL A 82 -10.95 7.54 -6.70
C VAL A 82 -11.81 6.43 -6.09
N PHE A 83 -11.71 6.20 -4.78
CA PHE A 83 -12.58 5.26 -4.07
C PHE A 83 -14.03 5.77 -4.00
N ASN A 84 -14.24 7.07 -3.81
CA ASN A 84 -15.58 7.65 -3.83
C ASN A 84 -16.20 7.61 -5.25
N ARG A 85 -15.34 7.63 -6.28
CA ARG A 85 -15.73 7.48 -7.70
C ARG A 85 -15.82 6.04 -8.18
N SER A 86 -15.44 5.07 -7.35
CA SER A 86 -15.56 3.64 -7.64
C SER A 86 -17.03 3.20 -7.49
N ARG A 87 -17.38 2.00 -7.96
CA ARG A 87 -18.65 1.39 -7.55
C ARG A 87 -18.54 0.86 -6.12
N HIS A 88 -17.43 0.21 -5.84
CA HIS A 88 -17.10 -0.35 -4.54
C HIS A 88 -15.59 -0.48 -4.40
N THR A 89 -15.07 -0.27 -3.20
CA THR A 89 -13.67 -0.50 -2.88
C THR A 89 -13.57 -1.50 -1.74
N TRP A 90 -12.82 -2.57 -1.96
CA TRP A 90 -12.42 -3.50 -0.90
C TRP A 90 -11.00 -3.17 -0.49
N SER A 91 -10.75 -2.99 0.80
CA SER A 91 -9.46 -2.53 1.30
C SER A 91 -8.94 -3.37 2.47
N TRP A 92 -7.64 -3.63 2.50
CA TRP A 92 -6.96 -4.42 3.53
C TRP A 92 -5.67 -3.74 4.01
N GLY A 93 -5.42 -3.74 5.32
CA GLY A 93 -4.16 -3.26 5.90
C GLY A 93 -4.34 -2.42 7.16
N SER A 94 -3.61 -1.30 7.25
CA SER A 94 -3.40 -0.56 8.50
C SER A 94 -4.64 0.18 9.01
N PRO A 95 -4.93 0.11 10.33
CA PRO A 95 -5.96 0.92 10.96
C PRO A 95 -5.64 2.42 10.97
N ASP A 96 -4.40 2.82 10.68
CA ASP A 96 -4.02 4.22 10.54
C ASP A 96 -4.32 4.81 9.15
N ILE A 97 -4.58 3.96 8.15
CA ILE A 97 -4.76 4.38 6.75
C ILE A 97 -6.17 4.14 6.24
N LEU A 98 -6.75 2.96 6.50
CA LEU A 98 -8.02 2.62 5.87
C LEU A 98 -9.21 3.46 6.35
N PRO A 99 -9.37 3.77 7.66
CA PRO A 99 -10.56 4.46 8.16
C PRO A 99 -10.77 5.85 7.56
N MET A 100 -9.70 6.60 7.25
CA MET A 100 -9.85 7.92 6.64
C MET A 100 -10.51 7.86 5.25
N PHE A 101 -10.32 6.76 4.52
CA PHE A 101 -10.93 6.58 3.21
C PHE A 101 -12.35 6.05 3.27
N GLU A 102 -12.64 5.18 4.26
CA GLU A 102 -13.99 4.70 4.51
C GLU A 102 -14.92 5.84 4.97
N GLN A 103 -14.49 6.59 5.99
CA GLN A 103 -15.28 7.67 6.57
C GLN A 103 -15.41 8.87 5.61
N GLY A 104 -14.40 9.08 4.75
CA GLY A 104 -14.43 10.10 3.71
C GLY A 104 -15.29 9.73 2.49
N ALA A 105 -15.69 8.46 2.34
CA ALA A 105 -16.49 8.00 1.22
C ALA A 105 -17.99 7.98 1.55
N VAL A 106 -18.84 7.90 0.51
CA VAL A 106 -20.27 7.62 0.70
C VAL A 106 -20.43 6.31 1.52
N PRO A 107 -21.30 6.27 2.55
CA PRO A 107 -21.48 5.07 3.36
C PRO A 107 -21.74 3.81 2.53
N GLY A 108 -21.01 2.73 2.83
CA GLY A 108 -21.07 1.47 2.10
C GLY A 108 -20.30 1.43 0.77
N ARG A 109 -19.55 2.49 0.42
CA ARG A 109 -18.71 2.53 -0.78
C ARG A 109 -17.38 1.80 -0.60
N VAL A 110 -16.87 1.78 0.63
CA VAL A 110 -15.56 1.23 0.97
C VAL A 110 -15.76 0.27 2.14
N ASP A 111 -15.25 -0.95 1.99
CA ASP A 111 -15.14 -1.90 3.10
C ASP A 111 -13.68 -2.02 3.50
N THR A 112 -13.42 -2.01 4.81
CA THR A 112 -12.08 -2.06 5.38
C THR A 112 -11.88 -3.33 6.21
N TYR A 113 -10.85 -4.09 5.87
CA TYR A 113 -10.38 -5.23 6.65
C TYR A 113 -9.04 -4.88 7.25
N MET A 114 -9.03 -4.60 8.55
CA MET A 114 -7.83 -4.15 9.25
C MET A 114 -7.35 -5.23 10.21
N TYR A 115 -6.04 -5.31 10.37
CA TYR A 115 -5.48 -5.99 11.53
C TYR A 115 -5.66 -5.11 12.77
N GLU A 116 -5.60 -5.72 13.95
CA GLU A 116 -5.70 -4.99 15.21
C GLU A 116 -4.52 -4.01 15.38
N PRO A 117 -4.73 -2.80 15.93
CA PRO A 117 -3.66 -1.81 16.11
C PRO A 117 -2.46 -2.33 16.88
N GLU A 118 -2.67 -3.24 17.83
CA GLU A 118 -1.61 -3.87 18.63
C GLU A 118 -0.68 -4.76 17.80
N PHE A 119 -1.06 -5.11 16.57
CA PHE A 119 -0.22 -5.89 15.67
C PHE A 119 0.84 -5.04 14.95
N GLU A 120 0.76 -3.72 15.00
CA GLU A 120 1.82 -2.79 14.56
C GLU A 120 2.95 -2.70 15.60
N ASP A 121 3.44 -3.87 16.03
CA ASP A 121 4.61 -4.02 16.89
C ASP A 121 5.88 -4.07 16.02
N PHE A 122 6.57 -2.93 15.95
CA PHE A 122 7.80 -2.75 15.16
C PHE A 122 9.00 -3.57 15.66
N SER A 123 8.86 -4.29 16.77
CA SER A 123 9.87 -5.25 17.23
C SER A 123 9.75 -6.63 16.58
N GLN A 124 8.64 -6.91 15.89
CA GLN A 124 8.39 -8.18 15.22
C GLN A 124 8.75 -8.17 13.73
N ASP A 125 8.69 -9.34 13.11
CA ASP A 125 8.93 -9.50 11.68
C ASP A 125 7.98 -8.60 10.86
N ALA A 126 8.57 -7.68 10.09
CA ALA A 126 7.87 -6.72 9.26
C ALA A 126 6.99 -7.38 8.19
N LEU A 127 7.29 -8.62 7.78
CA LEU A 127 6.52 -9.35 6.78
C LEU A 127 5.19 -9.87 7.30
N ARG A 128 5.02 -9.95 8.63
CA ARG A 128 3.84 -10.54 9.27
C ARG A 128 2.54 -9.87 8.83
N LEU A 129 2.52 -8.54 8.77
CA LEU A 129 1.34 -7.76 8.41
C LEU A 129 1.05 -7.84 6.89
N ASP A 130 2.09 -7.92 6.07
CA ASP A 130 1.93 -8.13 4.62
C ASP A 130 1.33 -9.52 4.35
N HIS A 131 1.78 -10.55 5.07
CA HIS A 131 1.19 -11.89 5.01
C HIS A 131 -0.27 -11.89 5.48
N TRP A 132 -0.58 -11.18 6.57
CA TRP A 132 -1.95 -11.01 7.03
C TRP A 132 -2.84 -10.46 5.91
N VAL A 133 -2.39 -9.39 5.21
CA VAL A 133 -3.14 -8.80 4.08
C VAL A 133 -3.32 -9.81 2.96
N PHE A 134 -2.26 -10.49 2.52
CA PHE A 134 -2.36 -11.46 1.43
C PHE A 134 -3.28 -12.64 1.76
N ASP A 135 -3.24 -13.15 2.98
CA ASP A 135 -4.05 -14.30 3.37
C ASP A 135 -5.53 -13.92 3.50
N HIS A 136 -5.84 -12.71 3.98
CA HIS A 136 -7.22 -12.21 3.98
C HIS A 136 -7.74 -11.98 2.56
N VAL A 137 -6.92 -11.47 1.64
CA VAL A 137 -7.31 -11.31 0.23
C VAL A 137 -7.57 -12.67 -0.42
N LYS A 138 -6.68 -13.67 -0.21
CA LYS A 138 -6.90 -15.04 -0.72
C LYS A 138 -8.18 -15.65 -0.16
N HIS A 139 -8.39 -15.53 1.15
CA HIS A 139 -9.59 -16.04 1.80
C HIS A 139 -10.85 -15.36 1.26
N PHE A 140 -10.81 -14.05 1.05
CA PHE A 140 -11.91 -13.28 0.48
C PHE A 140 -12.28 -13.75 -0.94
N PHE A 141 -11.29 -13.96 -1.82
CA PHE A 141 -11.54 -14.53 -3.15
C PHE A 141 -12.02 -15.99 -3.11
N ALA A 142 -11.53 -16.80 -2.17
CA ALA A 142 -12.02 -18.15 -1.97
C ALA A 142 -13.49 -18.17 -1.50
N ALA A 143 -13.86 -17.29 -0.57
CA ALA A 143 -15.25 -17.11 -0.13
C ALA A 143 -16.14 -16.63 -1.29
N ALA A 144 -15.62 -15.74 -2.14
CA ALA A 144 -16.33 -15.28 -3.33
C ALA A 144 -16.56 -16.39 -4.37
N ALA A 145 -15.79 -17.47 -4.36
CA ALA A 145 -16.00 -18.60 -5.27
C ALA A 145 -17.28 -19.38 -4.95
N VAL A 146 -17.72 -19.38 -3.69
CA VAL A 146 -18.93 -20.10 -3.23
C VAL A 146 -20.09 -19.17 -2.87
N ASN A 147 -19.84 -17.90 -2.60
CA ASN A 147 -20.86 -16.90 -2.33
C ASN A 147 -21.24 -16.14 -3.62
N GLN A 148 -22.41 -16.45 -4.19
CA GLN A 148 -22.87 -15.86 -5.45
C GLN A 148 -23.04 -14.33 -5.38
N THR A 149 -23.50 -13.79 -4.25
CA THR A 149 -23.67 -12.36 -4.06
C THR A 149 -22.33 -11.65 -4.07
N LEU A 150 -21.35 -12.18 -3.33
CA LEU A 150 -20.00 -11.64 -3.31
C LEU A 150 -19.34 -11.76 -4.68
N ASN A 151 -19.43 -12.93 -5.33
CA ASN A 151 -18.91 -13.13 -6.68
C ASN A 151 -19.43 -12.08 -7.67
N LYS A 152 -20.74 -11.82 -7.63
CA LYS A 152 -21.39 -10.83 -8.48
C LYS A 152 -20.87 -9.43 -8.16
N ALA A 153 -20.71 -9.07 -6.89
CA ALA A 153 -20.16 -7.78 -6.47
C ALA A 153 -18.73 -7.56 -6.99
N LEU A 154 -17.86 -8.58 -6.92
CA LEU A 154 -16.47 -8.48 -7.39
C LEU A 154 -16.33 -8.34 -8.90
N ARG A 155 -17.35 -8.73 -9.67
CA ARG A 155 -17.35 -8.70 -11.14
C ARG A 155 -18.06 -7.48 -11.72
N GLN A 156 -18.47 -6.53 -10.89
CA GLN A 156 -19.07 -5.29 -11.37
C GLN A 156 -18.03 -4.35 -11.97
N ASP A 157 -18.50 -3.33 -12.69
CA ASP A 157 -17.64 -2.26 -13.17
C ASP A 157 -17.14 -1.38 -12.01
N LYS A 158 -15.95 -0.80 -12.18
CA LYS A 158 -15.35 0.17 -11.24
C LYS A 158 -15.16 -0.38 -9.82
N VAL A 159 -14.88 -1.68 -9.68
CA VAL A 159 -14.43 -2.26 -8.41
C VAL A 159 -12.95 -1.97 -8.22
N ILE A 160 -12.57 -1.53 -7.01
CA ILE A 160 -11.17 -1.28 -6.63
C ILE A 160 -10.78 -2.26 -5.51
N PHE A 161 -9.58 -2.81 -5.62
CA PHE A 161 -8.91 -3.56 -4.56
C PHE A 161 -7.73 -2.75 -4.07
N PHE A 162 -7.72 -2.37 -2.80
CA PHE A 162 -6.65 -1.59 -2.19
C PHE A 162 -5.95 -2.42 -1.10
N LEU A 163 -4.68 -2.73 -1.31
CA LEU A 163 -3.87 -3.51 -0.37
C LEU A 163 -2.78 -2.59 0.17
N HIS A 164 -2.86 -2.26 1.46
CA HIS A 164 -1.85 -1.49 2.16
C HIS A 164 -0.85 -2.44 2.84
N LEU A 165 0.39 -2.47 2.33
CA LEU A 165 1.47 -3.32 2.81
C LEU A 165 2.48 -2.47 3.59
N LEU A 166 2.66 -2.76 4.88
CA LEU A 166 3.46 -1.95 5.81
C LEU A 166 4.91 -2.41 5.89
N GLY A 167 5.22 -3.65 5.51
CA GLY A 167 6.49 -4.30 5.83
C GLY A 167 7.74 -3.51 5.44
N LEU A 168 7.77 -2.94 4.23
CA LEU A 168 8.93 -2.17 3.76
C LEU A 168 9.17 -0.88 4.56
N ASP A 169 8.11 -0.22 4.99
CA ASP A 169 8.20 1.01 5.78
C ASP A 169 8.74 0.70 7.18
N THR A 170 8.18 -0.32 7.84
CA THR A 170 8.66 -0.85 9.13
C THR A 170 10.12 -1.27 9.06
N THR A 171 10.54 -2.03 8.04
CA THR A 171 11.95 -2.42 7.87
C THR A 171 12.85 -1.18 7.68
N GLY A 172 12.39 -0.19 6.91
CA GLY A 172 13.09 1.07 6.70
C GLY A 172 13.29 1.86 8.00
N HIS A 173 12.29 1.89 8.89
CA HIS A 173 12.40 2.54 10.19
C HIS A 173 13.32 1.79 11.16
N SER A 174 13.19 0.46 11.25
CA SER A 174 13.96 -0.35 12.19
C SER A 174 15.43 -0.48 11.81
N TYR A 175 15.73 -0.66 10.52
CA TYR A 175 17.09 -1.00 10.07
C TYR A 175 17.74 0.08 9.20
N ARG A 176 16.98 1.08 8.71
CA ARG A 176 17.38 2.09 7.72
C ARG A 176 17.51 1.52 6.29
N PRO A 177 17.37 2.37 5.26
CA PRO A 177 17.65 1.95 3.88
C PRO A 177 19.08 1.41 3.74
N TYR A 178 19.26 0.38 2.89
CA TYR A 178 20.54 -0.32 2.63
C TYR A 178 21.10 -1.13 3.81
N SER A 179 20.23 -1.55 4.72
CA SER A 179 20.54 -2.45 5.82
C SER A 179 20.41 -3.93 5.44
N LYS A 180 20.94 -4.80 6.32
CA LYS A 180 21.14 -6.23 6.10
C LYS A 180 19.90 -7.08 6.32
#